data_AF-A0A5C5BSX3-F1
#
_entry.id   AF-A0A5C5BSX3-F1
#
_cell.length_a   1.000
_cell.length_b   1.000
_cell.length_c   1.000
_cell.angle_alpha   90.00
_cell.angle_beta   90.00
_cell.angle_gamma   90.00
#
_symmetry.space_group_name_H-M   'P 1'
#
loop_
_entity.id
_entity.type
_entity.pdbx_description
1 polymer ?
#
loop_
_entity_poly.entity_id
_entity_poly.type
_entity_poly.pdbx_seq_one_letter_code
_entity_poly.pdbx_strand_id
1 'polypeptide(L)'
;MGYRSEVKIATTREGYDQMCERVDTLSEGLGTSPLMGSCRKPDFFEESDGCVVFGWDYIKWYEGLLADVSNVADALSEIDERGYPYEFCRIGESWDDIEFRASCNNDELALHVEPAVAIEIV
;
A
#
# COMPACT_ATOMS: atom_id res chain seq x y z
N MET A 1 5.30 -20.49 10.71
CA MET A 1 5.58 -20.19 9.28
C MET A 1 4.37 -19.47 8.74
N GLY A 2 4.55 -18.38 7.99
CA GLY A 2 3.45 -17.62 7.40
C GLY A 2 3.91 -17.05 6.07
N TYR A 3 2.99 -17.01 5.11
CA TYR A 3 3.16 -16.42 3.79
C TYR A 3 3.57 -14.95 3.88
N ARG A 4 4.42 -14.53 2.95
CA ARG A 4 4.84 -13.14 2.81
C ARG A 4 4.42 -12.66 1.42
N SER A 5 4.12 -11.38 1.35
CA SER A 5 3.72 -10.72 0.12
C SER A 5 4.62 -9.54 -0.13
N GLU A 6 4.80 -9.25 -1.42
CA GLU A 6 5.20 -7.95 -1.89
C GLU A 6 3.94 -7.09 -2.04
N VAL A 7 3.99 -5.85 -1.56
CA VAL A 7 2.88 -4.90 -1.64
C VAL A 7 3.41 -3.57 -2.14
N LYS A 8 2.75 -3.02 -3.16
CA LYS A 8 2.99 -1.67 -3.69
C LYS A 8 1.68 -0.91 -3.78
N ILE A 9 1.71 0.35 -3.42
CA ILE A 9 0.58 1.26 -3.45
C ILE A 9 1.02 2.53 -4.16
N ALA A 10 0.24 2.98 -5.15
CA ALA A 10 0.41 4.27 -5.82
C ALA A 10 -0.76 5.18 -5.46
N THR A 11 -0.48 6.44 -5.16
CA THR A 11 -1.50 7.47 -4.96
C THR A 11 -0.89 8.86 -5.17
N THR A 12 -1.70 9.91 -5.10
CA THR A 12 -1.20 11.30 -5.12
C THR A 12 -0.42 11.62 -3.85
N ARG A 13 0.45 12.64 -3.90
CA ARG A 13 1.16 13.13 -2.73
C ARG A 13 0.21 13.48 -1.58
N GLU A 14 -0.90 14.14 -1.90
CA GLU A 14 -1.95 14.48 -0.92
C GLU A 14 -2.60 13.22 -0.32
N GLY A 15 -2.92 12.22 -1.15
CA GLY A 15 -3.42 10.94 -0.67
C GLY A 15 -2.45 10.23 0.27
N TYR A 16 -1.16 10.22 -0.05
CA TYR A 16 -0.11 9.64 0.79
C TYR A 16 0.00 10.36 2.14
N ASP A 17 0.02 11.70 2.14
CA ASP A 17 0.10 12.48 3.38
C ASP A 17 -1.14 12.22 4.27
N GLN A 18 -2.34 12.12 3.70
CA GLN A 18 -3.56 11.71 4.43
C GLN A 18 -3.45 10.30 5.01
N MET A 19 -2.92 9.34 4.24
CA MET A 19 -2.69 7.99 4.75
C MET A 19 -1.70 7.99 5.93
N CYS A 20 -0.62 8.79 5.87
CA CYS A 20 0.34 8.91 6.96
C CYS A 20 -0.31 9.45 8.24
N GLU A 21 -1.09 10.54 8.14
CA GLU A 21 -1.80 11.12 9.28
C GLU A 21 -2.80 10.12 9.88
N ARG A 22 -3.51 9.38 9.03
CA ARG A 22 -4.48 8.38 9.46
C ARG A 22 -3.82 7.20 10.17
N VAL A 23 -2.74 6.65 9.62
CA VAL A 23 -1.99 5.56 10.25
C VAL A 23 -1.39 6.00 11.58
N ASP A 24 -0.82 7.21 11.65
CA ASP A 24 -0.30 7.75 12.92
C ASP A 24 -1.40 7.82 13.98
N THR A 25 -2.57 8.37 13.63
CA THR A 25 -3.74 8.46 14.53
C THR A 25 -4.20 7.09 15.00
N LEU A 26 -4.24 6.10 14.09
CA LEU A 26 -4.63 4.72 14.42
C LEU A 26 -3.58 4.00 15.28
N SER A 27 -2.31 4.37 15.18
CA SER A 27 -1.21 3.77 15.94
C SER A 27 -0.93 4.46 17.27
N GLU A 28 -1.44 5.67 17.49
CA GLU A 28 -1.32 6.39 18.76
C GLU A 28 -1.92 5.56 19.92
N GLY A 29 -1.12 5.36 20.97
CA GLY A 29 -1.56 4.69 22.20
C GLY A 29 -1.65 3.15 22.11
N LEU A 30 -1.42 2.54 20.95
CA LEU A 30 -1.48 1.07 20.79
C LEU A 30 -0.16 0.35 21.04
N GLY A 31 0.96 1.07 21.16
CA GLY A 31 2.30 0.48 21.32
C GLY A 31 2.72 -0.39 20.12
N THR A 32 2.03 -0.25 18.99
CA THR A 32 2.29 -0.92 17.73
C THR A 32 3.41 -0.20 16.96
N SER A 33 4.03 -0.90 16.03
CA SER A 33 5.10 -0.35 15.19
C SER A 33 4.53 -0.13 13.79
N PRO A 34 3.98 1.06 13.50
CA PRO A 34 3.29 1.30 12.24
C PRO A 34 4.17 0.98 11.04
N LEU A 35 3.58 0.55 9.93
CA LEU A 35 4.31 0.24 8.71
C LEU A 35 4.71 1.51 7.93
N MET A 36 3.92 2.57 8.07
CA MET A 36 4.12 3.89 7.50
C MET A 36 3.59 4.96 8.47
N GLY A 37 3.95 6.22 8.26
CA GLY A 37 3.47 7.35 9.06
C GLY A 37 4.37 8.57 8.86
N SER A 38 4.08 9.68 9.54
CA SER A 38 4.85 10.92 9.42
C SER A 38 6.31 10.73 9.83
N CYS A 39 6.56 9.85 10.80
CA CYS A 39 7.89 9.54 11.33
C CYS A 39 8.48 8.22 10.79
N ARG A 40 7.76 7.49 9.93
CA ARG A 40 8.17 6.18 9.45
C ARG A 40 7.89 6.02 7.97
N LYS A 41 8.97 5.79 7.20
CA LYS A 41 8.85 5.50 5.78
C LYS A 41 8.69 3.99 5.55
N PRO A 42 7.88 3.60 4.56
CA PRO A 42 7.86 2.23 4.04
C PRO A 42 9.21 1.84 3.44
N ASP A 43 9.43 0.53 3.23
CA ASP A 43 10.72 0.01 2.74
C ASP A 43 11.02 0.48 1.31
N PHE A 44 9.98 0.56 0.49
CA PHE A 44 10.02 1.17 -0.83
C PHE A 44 9.29 2.50 -0.81
N PHE A 45 9.90 3.53 -1.39
CA PHE A 45 9.30 4.85 -1.56
C PHE A 45 9.91 5.55 -2.77
N GLU A 46 9.05 5.96 -3.70
CA GLU A 46 9.39 6.76 -4.88
C GLU A 46 8.34 7.85 -5.06
N GLU A 47 8.78 9.05 -5.42
CA GLU A 47 7.89 10.19 -5.69
C GLU A 47 8.29 10.81 -7.04
N SER A 48 7.31 10.94 -7.94
CA SER A 48 7.49 11.62 -9.23
C SER A 48 6.19 12.30 -9.63
N ASP A 49 6.29 13.50 -10.22
CA ASP A 49 5.16 14.22 -10.83
C ASP A 49 3.93 14.36 -9.91
N GLY A 50 4.16 14.54 -8.60
CA GLY A 50 3.08 14.68 -7.61
C GLY A 50 2.39 13.38 -7.21
N CYS A 51 2.87 12.23 -7.69
CA CYS A 51 2.46 10.90 -7.28
C CYS A 51 3.52 10.23 -6.41
N VAL A 52 3.08 9.36 -5.52
CA VAL A 52 3.92 8.61 -4.60
C VAL A 52 3.62 7.13 -4.77
N VAL A 53 4.65 6.33 -4.98
CA VAL A 53 4.61 4.88 -4.96
C VAL A 53 5.38 4.39 -3.75
N PHE A 54 4.76 3.54 -2.95
CA PHE A 54 5.35 3.06 -1.71
C PHE A 54 4.95 1.62 -1.40
N GLY A 55 5.70 0.94 -0.55
CA GLY A 55 5.39 -0.46 -0.24
C GLY A 55 6.45 -1.24 0.52
N TRP A 56 6.27 -2.56 0.54
CA TRP A 56 7.10 -3.51 1.27
C TRP A 56 7.32 -4.78 0.45
N ASP A 57 8.57 -5.18 0.26
CA ASP A 57 8.92 -6.33 -0.59
C ASP A 57 8.75 -7.68 0.12
N TYR A 58 8.65 -7.67 1.46
CA TYR A 58 8.65 -8.91 2.24
C TYR A 58 7.87 -8.81 3.54
N ILE A 59 6.56 -8.60 3.44
CA ILE A 59 5.67 -8.38 4.58
C ILE A 59 4.63 -9.48 4.76
N LYS A 60 4.26 -9.77 6.01
CA LYS A 60 3.09 -10.61 6.31
C LYS A 60 1.84 -9.75 6.17
N TRP A 61 1.20 -9.78 5.01
CA TRP A 61 -0.02 -9.02 4.76
C TRP A 61 -1.25 -9.76 5.28
N TYR A 62 -1.53 -9.64 6.59
CA TYR A 62 -2.68 -10.26 7.24
C TYR A 62 -3.63 -9.21 7.82
N GLU A 63 -4.46 -8.64 6.95
CA GLU A 63 -5.56 -7.73 7.33
C GLU A 63 -6.47 -8.40 8.39
N GLY A 64 -6.83 -7.64 9.43
CA GLY A 64 -7.63 -8.11 10.56
C GLY A 64 -6.89 -8.92 11.63
N LEU A 65 -5.67 -9.41 11.34
CA LEU A 65 -4.83 -10.14 12.30
C LEU A 65 -3.66 -9.31 12.81
N LEU A 66 -3.04 -8.51 11.93
CA LEU A 66 -1.93 -7.62 12.27
C LEU A 66 -2.42 -6.18 12.26
N ALA A 67 -2.40 -5.53 13.42
CA ALA A 67 -2.88 -4.15 13.58
C ALA A 67 -2.16 -3.18 12.62
N ASP A 68 -0.85 -3.35 12.42
CA ASP A 68 -0.08 -2.47 11.55
C ASP A 68 -0.52 -2.57 10.08
N VAL A 69 -0.92 -3.77 9.62
CA VAL A 69 -1.46 -3.99 8.26
C VAL A 69 -2.89 -3.47 8.15
N SER A 70 -3.72 -3.77 9.14
CA SER A 70 -5.10 -3.27 9.21
C SER A 70 -5.16 -1.75 9.19
N ASN A 71 -4.22 -1.06 9.84
CA ASN A 71 -4.15 0.40 9.85
C ASN A 71 -3.88 0.97 8.44
N VAL A 72 -3.00 0.33 7.67
CA VAL A 72 -2.73 0.73 6.28
C VAL A 72 -3.96 0.49 5.40
N ALA A 73 -4.65 -0.65 5.58
CA ALA A 73 -5.87 -0.95 4.84
C ALA A 73 -7.02 0.04 5.17
N ASP A 74 -7.18 0.42 6.45
CA ASP A 74 -8.16 1.43 6.88
C ASP A 74 -7.83 2.81 6.29
N ALA A 75 -6.56 3.20 6.30
CA ALA A 75 -6.10 4.44 5.68
C ALA A 75 -6.33 4.45 4.15
N LEU A 76 -6.15 3.31 3.49
CA LEU A 76 -6.43 3.17 2.07
C LEU A 76 -7.93 3.34 1.77
N SER A 77 -8.78 2.74 2.60
CA SER A 77 -10.24 2.91 2.51
C SER A 77 -10.66 4.36 2.74
N GLU A 78 -10.00 5.08 3.64
CA GLU A 78 -10.33 6.49 3.90
C GLU A 78 -10.02 7.38 2.68
N ILE A 79 -8.89 7.17 2.00
CA ILE A 79 -8.56 7.95 0.81
C ILE A 79 -9.48 7.59 -0.37
N ASP A 80 -9.93 6.34 -0.47
CA ASP A 80 -10.98 5.90 -1.40
C ASP A 80 -12.28 6.67 -1.19
N GLU A 81 -12.76 6.71 0.06
CA GLU A 81 -14.00 7.41 0.43
C GLU A 81 -13.91 8.92 0.21
N ARG A 82 -12.70 9.49 0.34
CA ARG A 82 -12.44 10.91 0.07
C ARG A 82 -12.25 11.22 -1.42
N GLY A 83 -12.20 10.21 -2.27
CA GLY A 83 -12.14 10.35 -3.72
C GLY A 83 -10.73 10.56 -4.28
N TYR A 84 -9.69 10.18 -3.54
CA TYR A 84 -8.32 10.23 -4.06
C TYR A 84 -8.03 9.00 -4.93
N PRO A 85 -7.41 9.18 -6.11
CA PRO A 85 -6.98 8.06 -6.94
C PRO A 85 -5.94 7.22 -6.20
N TYR A 86 -6.10 5.90 -6.26
CA TYR A 86 -5.06 4.98 -5.81
C TYR A 86 -5.06 3.68 -6.61
N GLU A 87 -3.90 3.03 -6.57
CA GLU A 87 -3.70 1.68 -7.07
C GLU A 87 -2.98 0.88 -5.99
N PHE A 88 -3.46 -0.33 -5.74
CA PHE A 88 -2.93 -1.27 -4.77
C PHE A 88 -2.62 -2.57 -5.48
N CYS A 89 -1.40 -3.06 -5.35
CA CYS A 89 -0.95 -4.34 -5.86
C CYS A 89 -0.30 -5.15 -4.74
N ARG A 90 -0.77 -6.37 -4.54
CA ARG A 90 -0.18 -7.37 -3.64
C ARG A 90 0.12 -8.63 -4.43
N ILE A 91 1.34 -9.12 -4.31
CA ILE A 91 1.80 -10.38 -4.90
C ILE A 91 2.22 -11.31 -3.75
N GLY A 92 1.51 -12.41 -3.59
CA GLY A 92 1.84 -13.47 -2.65
C GLY A 92 2.90 -14.44 -3.20
N GLU A 93 3.18 -15.51 -2.45
CA GLU A 93 4.19 -16.50 -2.84
C GLU A 93 3.73 -17.43 -3.98
N SER A 94 2.46 -17.35 -4.39
CA SER A 94 1.86 -18.18 -5.44
C SER A 94 1.33 -17.31 -6.58
N TRP A 95 1.43 -17.81 -7.81
CA TRP A 95 0.96 -17.12 -9.03
C TRP A 95 -0.54 -16.78 -9.03
N ASP A 96 -1.36 -17.54 -8.30
CA ASP A 96 -2.80 -17.29 -8.15
C ASP A 96 -3.12 -16.31 -7.01
N ASP A 97 -2.13 -15.95 -6.18
CA ASP A 97 -2.28 -15.03 -5.04
C ASP A 97 -1.82 -13.62 -5.43
N ILE A 98 -2.40 -13.09 -6.49
CA ILE A 98 -2.20 -11.69 -6.93
C ILE A 98 -3.50 -10.94 -6.67
N GLU A 99 -3.38 -9.80 -6.02
CA GLU A 99 -4.49 -8.92 -5.73
C GLU A 99 -4.19 -7.52 -6.23
N PHE A 100 -5.09 -7.01 -7.07
CA PHE A 100 -5.00 -5.67 -7.62
C PHE A 100 -6.32 -4.94 -7.37
N ARG A 101 -6.24 -3.73 -6.81
CA ARG A 101 -7.38 -2.85 -6.58
C ARG A 101 -6.99 -1.46 -7.08
N ALA A 102 -7.85 -0.82 -7.86
CA ALA A 102 -7.69 0.56 -8.28
C ALA A 102 -9.02 1.29 -8.11
N SER A 103 -8.96 2.55 -7.71
CA SER A 103 -10.14 3.38 -7.51
C SER A 103 -9.89 4.84 -7.89
N CYS A 104 -11.00 5.54 -8.16
CA CYS A 104 -11.09 6.96 -8.55
C CYS A 104 -10.16 7.35 -9.71
N ASN A 105 -10.66 7.51 -10.95
CA ASN A 105 -9.93 8.04 -12.14
C ASN A 105 -8.40 7.85 -12.10
N ASN A 106 -7.94 6.62 -12.01
CA ASN A 106 -6.53 6.30 -11.84
C ASN A 106 -5.67 6.74 -13.05
N ASP A 107 -6.27 6.99 -14.22
CA ASP A 107 -5.61 7.64 -15.38
C ASP A 107 -4.98 9.01 -15.06
N GLU A 108 -5.37 9.66 -13.95
CA GLU A 108 -4.79 10.93 -13.50
C GLU A 108 -3.48 10.74 -12.71
N LEU A 109 -3.13 9.52 -12.31
CA LEU A 109 -1.86 9.23 -11.67
C LEU A 109 -0.72 9.25 -12.71
N ALA A 110 0.37 9.93 -12.38
CA ALA A 110 1.58 9.93 -13.19
C ALA A 110 2.42 8.65 -13.03
N LEU A 111 2.21 7.93 -11.91
CA LEU A 111 2.87 6.67 -11.58
C LEU A 111 1.81 5.59 -11.34
N HIS A 112 2.03 4.44 -11.96
CA HIS A 112 1.14 3.28 -11.84
C HIS A 112 1.88 2.08 -11.26
N VAL A 113 1.14 1.22 -10.56
CA VAL A 113 1.65 -0.08 -10.08
C VAL A 113 0.89 -1.20 -10.74
N GLU A 114 1.59 -2.14 -11.35
CA GLU A 114 1.00 -3.32 -11.97
C GLU A 114 1.86 -4.57 -11.73
N PRO A 115 1.24 -5.76 -11.64
CA PRO A 115 1.99 -7.00 -11.55
C PRO A 115 2.68 -7.30 -12.88
N ALA A 116 4.01 -7.28 -12.90
CA ALA A 116 4.79 -7.73 -14.05
C ALA A 116 4.91 -9.26 -14.04
N VAL A 117 4.25 -9.94 -14.97
CA VAL A 117 4.35 -11.40 -15.15
C VAL A 117 5.12 -11.76 -16.42
N ALA A 118 6.04 -12.72 -16.33
CA ALA A 118 6.80 -13.25 -17.45
C ALA A 118 6.59 -14.77 -17.58
N ILE A 119 6.49 -15.27 -18.82
CA ILE A 119 6.47 -16.71 -19.10
C ILE A 119 7.91 -17.18 -19.27
N GLU A 120 8.40 -17.99 -18.35
CA GLU A 120 9.70 -18.67 -18.49
C GLU A 120 9.51 -20.06 -19.10
N ILE A 121 10.41 -20.42 -20.03
CA ILE A 121 10.49 -21.77 -20.60
C ILE A 121 11.73 -22.43 -20.00
N VAL A 122 11.52 -23.46 -19.17
CA VAL A 122 12.57 -24.25 -18.50
C VAL A 122 12.90 -25.55 -19.24
#